data_AF-A0AAV5IQX3-F1
#
_entry.id   AF-A0AAV5IQX3-F1
#
_cell.length_a   1.000
_cell.length_b   1.000
_cell.length_c   1.000
_cell.angle_alpha   90.00
_cell.angle_beta   90.00
_cell.angle_gamma   90.00
#
_symmetry.space_group_name_H-M   'P 1'
#
loop_
_entity.id
_entity.type
_entity.pdbx_description
1 polymer ?
#
loop_
_entity_poly.entity_id
_entity_poly.type
_entity_poly.pdbx_seq_one_letter_code
_entity_poly.pdbx_strand_id
1 'polypeptide(L)'
;MNRPYGGRRDDLEAASSSSPYPDNQEDETSSGPFDITSTKNVSFERLRRWRQAALVLNASRRFRYTLDLKREEEKKQLISKIKAHAQAIRVAYLFKLAGERVNGTTTILPPTPHGDFAIGPEQLVSMTKDHNLSALQHYGGLNGLSAMLKTNLDKGINGDDADLMNRRNVFGSNTYPRKKGRSFWRFVWEACQDLTLIILMVAAAASLALGIKTEGPKEGWYDGGSIAIAVILVIIVTAISDYKQSLQFKNLEEEKRNIHLEVVRGGKRVEISIYDIVVGDIVPLNTGDQVNKNSKEPFLMSGCKVADGSGTMLVTSVGINTEWGLLMASLSEDNGEETPLQVRLNGVATFIGIVGLTVAFVVLVVLLARYFTGHEKNADGTAQFIAGQTKVGEAIDGVIKIITIAVAIVVVAVPEGLPLAVTLTLAYSMRKMMADKALVRRLSACETMGSVTTICSDKTGTLTLNQMTVVEAYVGGEKIDPPDSSSQLSQTLTSLLIEGIVQNSNGSVFTPEGDGDVEVSGSPTEKAILNWGIKLGMKFDAVRSESSIIHVVPFNSEKKRGGVAIISVM
;
A
#
# COMPACT_ATOMS: atom_id res chain seq x y z
N MET A 1 -10.18 -24.75 49.23
CA MET A 1 -11.26 -24.54 50.20
C MET A 1 -12.40 -23.81 49.48
N ASN A 2 -13.54 -24.50 49.35
CA ASN A 2 -14.89 -24.10 48.93
C ASN A 2 -15.13 -23.24 47.67
N ARG A 3 -15.65 -23.91 46.64
CA ARG A 3 -16.64 -23.37 45.68
C ARG A 3 -17.95 -23.02 46.41
N PRO A 4 -18.80 -22.19 45.78
CA PRO A 4 -20.14 -22.69 45.49
C PRO A 4 -20.52 -22.49 44.02
N TYR A 5 -21.17 -23.54 43.48
CA TYR A 5 -21.91 -23.49 42.23
C TYR A 5 -23.21 -22.72 42.43
N GLY A 6 -23.57 -21.88 41.46
CA GLY A 6 -24.90 -21.34 41.27
C GLY A 6 -25.09 -21.09 39.77
N GLY A 7 -25.75 -22.03 39.09
CA GLY A 7 -25.98 -21.96 37.66
C GLY A 7 -27.12 -21.00 37.31
N ARG A 8 -26.93 -20.25 36.21
CA ARG A 8 -28.00 -19.88 35.30
C ARG A 8 -27.38 -19.76 33.90
N ARG A 9 -27.63 -20.77 33.07
CA ARG A 9 -27.42 -20.75 31.63
C ARG A 9 -28.58 -19.97 31.03
N ASP A 10 -28.28 -18.84 30.42
CA ASP A 10 -29.07 -18.26 29.34
C ASP A 10 -28.03 -17.74 28.32
N ASP A 11 -27.43 -18.69 27.59
CA ASP A 11 -26.58 -18.40 26.43
C ASP A 11 -27.49 -17.82 25.33
N LEU A 12 -27.59 -16.49 25.29
CA LEU A 12 -28.35 -15.72 24.29
C LEU A 12 -27.54 -15.43 23.00
N GLU A 13 -26.48 -16.19 22.72
CA GLU A 13 -25.70 -16.09 21.48
C GLU A 13 -26.10 -17.13 20.41
N ALA A 14 -27.39 -17.39 20.27
CA ALA A 14 -27.95 -18.11 19.13
C ALA A 14 -29.08 -17.28 18.50
N ALA A 15 -28.70 -16.27 17.72
CA ALA A 15 -29.61 -15.63 16.77
C ALA A 15 -29.31 -16.14 15.36
N SER A 16 -30.36 -16.71 14.77
CA SER A 16 -30.45 -17.40 13.50
C SER A 16 -30.24 -16.51 12.27
N SER A 17 -30.04 -17.19 11.15
CA SER A 17 -29.86 -16.72 9.77
C SER A 17 -30.87 -15.69 9.22
N SER A 18 -30.31 -14.72 8.46
CA SER A 18 -30.77 -14.09 7.20
C SER A 18 -32.21 -13.54 7.05
N SER A 19 -32.30 -12.23 6.75
CA SER A 19 -33.30 -11.64 5.84
C SER A 19 -32.66 -10.48 5.03
N PRO A 20 -32.93 -10.33 3.73
CA PRO A 20 -32.36 -9.27 2.88
C PRO A 20 -33.41 -8.21 2.49
N TYR A 21 -33.74 -7.27 3.38
CA TYR A 21 -34.40 -6.00 3.03
C TYR A 21 -34.00 -4.91 4.04
N PRO A 22 -33.92 -3.62 3.64
CA PRO A 22 -33.63 -2.53 4.56
C PRO A 22 -34.93 -2.09 5.25
N ASP A 23 -35.27 -2.71 6.38
CA ASP A 23 -36.33 -2.19 7.23
C ASP A 23 -35.79 -1.04 8.08
N ASN A 24 -36.19 0.17 7.69
CA ASN A 24 -36.32 1.29 8.61
C ASN A 24 -37.42 0.94 9.61
N GLN A 25 -37.08 0.40 10.77
CA GLN A 25 -37.99 0.40 11.90
C GLN A 25 -37.24 0.63 13.21
N GLU A 26 -37.77 1.60 13.93
CA GLU A 26 -37.30 2.15 15.19
C GLU A 26 -37.46 1.11 16.31
N ASP A 27 -36.35 0.53 16.78
CA ASP A 27 -36.32 -0.16 18.07
C ASP A 27 -35.88 0.81 19.18
N GLU A 28 -36.81 1.68 19.58
CA GLU A 28 -36.78 2.41 20.85
C GLU A 28 -37.34 1.54 21.99
N THR A 29 -36.61 0.54 22.46
CA THR A 29 -36.87 -0.02 23.81
C THR A 29 -35.60 -0.54 24.47
N SER A 30 -34.78 0.38 24.99
CA SER A 30 -33.79 0.10 26.04
C SER A 30 -33.50 1.40 26.82
N SER A 31 -33.62 1.31 28.14
CA SER A 31 -33.86 2.40 29.08
C SER A 31 -32.63 3.23 29.43
N GLY A 32 -32.38 4.30 28.67
CA GLY A 32 -31.54 5.43 29.10
C GLY A 32 -30.82 6.13 27.95
N PRO A 33 -30.72 7.48 27.96
CA PRO A 33 -30.07 8.23 26.87
C PRO A 33 -28.56 7.95 26.72
N PHE A 34 -27.97 7.24 27.67
CA PHE A 34 -26.56 6.82 27.71
C PHE A 34 -26.37 5.30 27.65
N ASP A 35 -27.44 4.51 27.58
CA ASP A 35 -27.32 3.06 27.67
C ASP A 35 -26.89 2.43 26.32
N ILE A 36 -25.91 1.52 26.37
CA ILE A 36 -25.34 0.83 25.20
C ILE A 36 -25.47 -0.67 25.42
N THR A 37 -26.55 -1.26 24.91
CA THR A 37 -26.83 -2.70 25.03
C THR A 37 -26.17 -3.55 23.95
N SER A 38 -25.83 -2.97 22.79
CA SER A 38 -25.15 -3.64 21.69
C SER A 38 -24.01 -2.79 21.13
N THR A 39 -22.81 -3.36 21.04
CA THR A 39 -21.59 -2.67 20.61
C THR A 39 -21.44 -2.55 19.09
N LYS A 40 -22.22 -3.31 18.32
CA LYS A 40 -22.08 -3.34 16.85
C LYS A 40 -22.80 -2.20 16.14
N ASN A 41 -23.90 -1.67 16.70
CA ASN A 41 -24.78 -0.69 16.04
C ASN A 41 -25.17 0.50 16.96
N VAL A 42 -24.20 1.16 17.60
CA VAL A 42 -24.49 2.34 18.44
C VAL A 42 -24.79 3.55 17.54
N SER A 43 -25.94 4.19 17.73
CA SER A 43 -26.31 5.39 16.98
C SER A 43 -25.33 6.55 17.20
N PHE A 44 -25.07 7.30 16.13
CA PHE A 44 -24.13 8.44 16.11
C PHE A 44 -24.48 9.51 17.15
N GLU A 45 -25.78 9.77 17.34
CA GLU A 45 -26.25 10.75 18.32
C GLU A 45 -25.94 10.35 19.76
N ARG A 46 -26.03 9.05 20.10
CA ARG A 46 -25.67 8.56 21.45
C ARG A 46 -24.18 8.69 21.75
N LEU A 47 -23.31 8.38 20.78
CA LEU A 47 -21.85 8.58 20.93
C LEU A 47 -21.50 10.05 21.11
N ARG A 48 -22.20 10.95 20.40
CA ARG A 48 -22.04 12.41 20.54
C ARG A 48 -22.48 12.91 21.92
N ARG A 49 -23.60 12.40 22.46
CA ARG A 49 -24.09 12.71 23.81
C ARG A 49 -23.13 12.26 24.90
N TRP A 50 -22.58 11.04 24.81
CA TRP A 50 -21.56 10.54 25.74
C TRP A 50 -20.33 11.46 25.83
N ARG A 51 -19.90 12.03 24.69
CA ARG A 51 -18.77 12.95 24.65
C ARG A 51 -19.09 14.34 25.20
N GLN A 52 -20.29 14.86 24.93
CA GLN A 52 -20.74 16.14 25.50
C GLN A 52 -20.95 16.07 27.02
N ALA A 53 -21.41 14.92 27.52
CA ALA A 53 -21.54 14.67 28.96
C ALA A 53 -20.18 14.42 29.64
N ALA A 54 -19.20 13.87 28.92
CA ALA A 54 -17.84 13.64 29.41
C ALA A 54 -16.95 14.91 29.30
N LEU A 55 -17.40 16.03 29.89
CA LEU A 55 -16.51 17.14 30.22
C LEU A 55 -15.73 16.76 31.49
N VAL A 56 -14.47 16.31 31.35
CA VAL A 56 -13.64 15.94 32.51
C VAL A 56 -12.29 16.65 32.48
N LEU A 57 -11.96 17.21 33.65
CA LEU A 57 -10.74 17.88 34.12
C LEU A 57 -9.40 17.12 33.97
N ASN A 58 -9.35 15.98 33.28
CA ASN A 58 -8.12 15.20 33.15
C ASN A 58 -8.10 14.40 31.84
N ALA A 59 -7.30 14.85 30.88
CA ALA A 59 -7.23 14.35 29.50
C ALA A 59 -6.58 12.96 29.33
N SER A 60 -6.30 12.23 30.42
CA SER A 60 -5.43 11.04 30.43
C SER A 60 -6.15 9.69 30.40
N ARG A 61 -7.50 9.63 30.49
CA ARG A 61 -8.25 8.38 30.31
C ARG A 61 -8.98 8.34 28.97
N ARG A 62 -8.47 7.55 28.02
CA ARG A 62 -9.17 7.21 26.76
C ARG A 62 -10.42 6.39 27.09
N PHE A 63 -11.59 6.99 26.96
CA PHE A 63 -12.84 6.24 26.98
C PHE A 63 -12.94 5.40 25.71
N ARG A 64 -13.33 4.13 25.87
CA ARG A 64 -13.45 3.12 24.79
C ARG A 64 -14.50 3.51 23.71
N TYR A 65 -15.28 4.56 23.93
CA TYR A 65 -16.46 4.95 23.13
C TYR A 65 -16.50 6.42 22.68
N THR A 66 -15.35 7.09 22.54
CA THR A 66 -15.33 8.46 21.99
C THR A 66 -15.02 8.46 20.50
N LEU A 67 -15.97 8.96 19.71
CA LEU A 67 -15.85 9.13 18.26
C LEU A 67 -14.70 10.11 17.93
N ASP A 68 -13.74 9.66 17.10
CA ASP A 68 -12.62 10.48 16.62
C ASP A 68 -13.07 11.33 15.42
N LEU A 69 -13.45 12.58 15.72
CA LEU A 69 -14.01 13.52 14.73
C LEU A 69 -13.05 13.79 13.57
N LYS A 70 -11.73 13.84 13.82
CA LYS A 70 -10.75 14.12 12.78
C LYS A 70 -10.67 12.96 11.78
N ARG A 71 -10.61 11.73 12.30
CA ARG A 71 -10.62 10.51 11.47
C ARG A 71 -11.95 10.33 10.73
N GLU A 72 -13.06 10.77 11.31
CA GLU A 72 -14.37 10.69 10.67
C GLU A 72 -14.57 11.80 9.62
N GLU A 73 -14.05 13.01 9.84
CA GLU A 73 -13.96 14.08 8.85
C GLU A 73 -13.08 13.66 7.68
N GLU A 74 -11.89 13.10 7.93
CA GLU A 74 -11.01 12.53 6.91
C GLU A 74 -11.71 11.41 6.12
N LYS A 75 -12.42 10.50 6.81
CA LYS A 75 -13.22 9.45 6.18
C LYS A 75 -14.37 10.02 5.34
N LYS A 76 -15.07 11.05 5.83
CA LYS A 76 -16.15 11.74 5.09
C LYS A 76 -15.62 12.48 3.88
N GLN A 77 -14.47 13.14 3.99
CA GLN A 77 -13.78 13.79 2.86
C GLN A 77 -13.28 12.78 1.84
N LEU A 78 -12.74 11.64 2.28
CA LEU A 78 -12.34 10.56 1.39
C LEU A 78 -13.54 9.97 0.65
N ILE A 79 -14.63 9.66 1.37
CA ILE A 79 -15.87 9.15 0.77
C ILE A 79 -16.49 10.20 -0.17
N SER A 80 -16.45 11.49 0.15
CA SER A 80 -16.96 12.54 -0.73
C SER A 80 -16.10 12.67 -1.99
N LYS A 81 -14.76 12.59 -1.88
CA LYS A 81 -13.86 12.55 -3.04
C LYS A 81 -14.11 11.32 -3.91
N ILE A 82 -14.27 10.14 -3.31
CA ILE A 82 -14.59 8.90 -4.04
C ILE A 82 -15.96 9.01 -4.72
N LYS A 83 -16.99 9.51 -4.03
CA LYS A 83 -18.32 9.72 -4.62
C LYS A 83 -18.28 10.75 -5.75
N ALA A 84 -17.54 11.85 -5.59
CA ALA A 84 -17.36 12.86 -6.62
C ALA A 84 -16.62 12.29 -7.84
N HIS A 85 -15.56 11.50 -7.64
CA HIS A 85 -14.88 10.79 -8.73
C HIS A 85 -15.78 9.76 -9.40
N ALA A 86 -16.52 8.96 -8.63
CA ALA A 86 -17.46 7.98 -9.18
C ALA A 86 -18.61 8.66 -9.96
N GLN A 87 -19.12 9.79 -9.47
CA GLN A 87 -20.09 10.61 -10.19
C GLN A 87 -19.48 11.25 -11.44
N ALA A 88 -18.25 11.76 -11.38
CA ALA A 88 -17.57 12.31 -12.55
C ALA A 88 -17.32 11.22 -13.61
N ILE A 89 -16.94 10.01 -13.21
CA ILE A 89 -16.81 8.85 -14.10
C ILE A 89 -18.18 8.49 -14.68
N ARG A 90 -19.24 8.42 -13.86
CA ARG A 90 -20.59 8.11 -14.31
C ARG A 90 -21.15 9.18 -15.26
N VAL A 91 -20.89 10.45 -14.99
CA VAL A 91 -21.28 11.58 -15.85
C VAL A 91 -20.46 11.55 -17.13
N ALA A 92 -19.14 11.34 -17.07
CA ALA A 92 -18.31 11.19 -18.27
C ALA A 92 -18.77 10.00 -19.13
N TYR A 93 -19.13 8.87 -18.50
CA TYR A 93 -19.69 7.72 -19.17
C TYR A 93 -21.05 8.02 -19.82
N LEU A 94 -21.96 8.68 -19.09
CA LEU A 94 -23.26 9.10 -19.63
C LEU A 94 -23.14 10.16 -20.74
N PHE A 95 -22.22 11.11 -20.60
CA PHE A 95 -21.94 12.16 -21.58
C PHE A 95 -21.31 11.57 -22.84
N LYS A 96 -20.46 10.56 -22.68
CA LYS A 96 -19.90 9.77 -23.78
C LYS A 96 -20.99 8.94 -24.48
N LEU A 97 -21.84 8.23 -23.74
CA LEU A 97 -22.99 7.52 -24.32
C LEU A 97 -23.95 8.48 -25.06
N ALA A 98 -24.13 9.70 -24.53
CA ALA A 98 -24.91 10.74 -25.19
C ALA A 98 -24.21 11.29 -26.44
N GLY A 99 -22.88 11.47 -26.42
CA GLY A 99 -22.06 11.87 -27.57
C GLY A 99 -22.02 10.78 -28.67
N GLU A 100 -21.95 9.51 -28.29
CA GLU A 100 -22.03 8.36 -29.20
C GLU A 100 -23.41 8.26 -29.87
N ARG A 101 -24.50 8.59 -29.16
CA ARG A 101 -25.85 8.71 -29.73
C ARG A 101 -26.00 9.86 -30.74
N VAL A 102 -25.19 10.91 -30.64
CA VAL A 102 -25.25 12.09 -31.52
C VAL A 102 -24.32 11.96 -32.72
N ASN A 103 -23.16 11.28 -32.59
CA ASN A 103 -22.15 11.20 -33.66
C ASN A 103 -22.13 9.89 -34.47
N GLY A 104 -22.93 8.88 -34.13
CA GLY A 104 -23.16 7.69 -34.99
C GLY A 104 -21.94 6.86 -35.41
N THR A 105 -20.74 7.19 -34.95
CA THR A 105 -19.50 6.50 -35.32
C THR A 105 -18.55 6.51 -34.14
N THR A 106 -18.47 5.40 -33.43
CA THR A 106 -17.28 5.06 -32.65
C THR A 106 -16.15 5.00 -33.68
N THR A 107 -15.16 5.90 -33.61
CA THR A 107 -13.97 5.83 -34.48
C THR A 107 -13.19 4.55 -34.14
N ILE A 108 -13.53 3.47 -34.83
CA ILE A 108 -12.78 2.21 -34.78
C ILE A 108 -11.48 2.48 -35.52
N LEU A 109 -10.38 2.56 -34.78
CA LEU A 109 -9.06 2.67 -35.37
C LEU A 109 -8.77 1.38 -36.14
N PRO A 110 -8.37 1.44 -37.43
CA PRO A 110 -7.94 0.24 -38.13
C PRO A 110 -6.72 -0.37 -37.41
N PRO A 111 -6.56 -1.70 -37.45
CA PRO A 111 -5.39 -2.35 -36.87
C PRO A 111 -4.14 -1.84 -37.59
N THR A 112 -3.30 -1.07 -36.90
CA THR A 112 -2.00 -0.67 -37.42
C THR A 112 -0.96 -1.67 -36.95
N PRO A 113 -0.26 -2.35 -37.87
CA PRO A 113 0.82 -3.25 -37.48
C PRO A 113 1.93 -2.44 -36.81
N HIS A 114 2.42 -2.93 -35.68
CA HIS A 114 3.45 -2.28 -34.88
C HIS A 114 4.48 -3.32 -34.45
N GLY A 115 5.68 -3.22 -35.00
CA GLY A 115 6.68 -4.29 -34.89
C GLY A 115 6.19 -5.59 -35.52
N ASP A 116 6.30 -6.70 -34.78
CA ASP A 116 5.90 -8.03 -35.23
C ASP A 116 4.41 -8.36 -35.02
N PHE A 117 3.63 -7.41 -34.50
CA PHE A 117 2.23 -7.61 -34.13
C PHE A 117 1.30 -6.85 -35.08
N ALA A 118 0.14 -7.45 -35.37
CA ALA A 118 -0.83 -6.87 -36.31
C ALA A 118 -1.67 -5.74 -35.69
N ILE A 119 -1.55 -5.51 -34.38
CA ILE A 119 -2.29 -4.49 -33.64
C ILE A 119 -1.34 -3.67 -32.76
N GLY A 120 -1.55 -2.36 -32.70
CA GLY A 120 -0.76 -1.44 -31.90
C GLY A 120 -1.29 -1.22 -30.47
N PRO A 121 -0.49 -0.62 -29.58
CA PRO A 121 -0.87 -0.34 -28.20
C PRO A 121 -2.04 0.65 -28.11
N GLU A 122 -2.12 1.67 -28.98
CA GLU A 122 -3.19 2.68 -28.93
C GLU A 122 -4.58 2.07 -29.21
N GLN A 123 -4.67 1.11 -30.14
CA GLN A 123 -5.90 0.38 -30.43
C GLN A 123 -6.33 -0.49 -29.25
N LEU A 124 -5.39 -1.20 -28.62
CA LEU A 124 -5.67 -2.04 -27.45
C LEU A 124 -6.13 -1.20 -26.25
N VAL A 125 -5.48 -0.07 -26.02
CA VAL A 125 -5.80 0.85 -24.93
C VAL A 125 -7.17 1.49 -25.16
N SER A 126 -7.44 2.05 -26.34
CA SER A 126 -8.74 2.64 -26.66
C SER A 126 -9.85 1.60 -26.54
N MET A 127 -9.67 0.40 -27.11
CA MET A 127 -10.65 -0.69 -27.00
C MET A 127 -10.97 -1.04 -25.55
N THR A 128 -9.95 -1.21 -24.70
CA THR A 128 -10.11 -1.64 -23.31
C THR A 128 -10.68 -0.52 -22.43
N LYS A 129 -10.14 0.70 -22.55
CA LYS A 129 -10.56 1.89 -21.81
C LYS A 129 -12.01 2.27 -22.09
N ASP A 130 -12.40 2.19 -23.35
CA ASP A 130 -13.73 2.58 -23.80
C ASP A 130 -14.77 1.47 -23.68
N HIS A 131 -14.38 0.28 -23.22
CA HIS A 131 -15.19 -0.93 -23.25
C HIS A 131 -15.83 -1.17 -24.62
N ASN A 132 -15.07 -0.89 -25.70
CA ASN A 132 -15.58 -0.82 -27.06
C ASN A 132 -15.75 -2.22 -27.66
N LEU A 133 -16.93 -2.79 -27.47
CA LEU A 133 -17.28 -4.13 -27.92
C LEU A 133 -17.33 -4.23 -29.45
N SER A 134 -17.72 -3.15 -30.14
CA SER A 134 -17.69 -3.09 -31.61
C SER A 134 -16.28 -3.17 -32.18
N ALA A 135 -15.29 -2.53 -31.54
CA ALA A 135 -13.90 -2.64 -31.94
C ALA A 135 -13.37 -4.08 -31.75
N LEU A 136 -13.69 -4.71 -30.61
CA LEU A 136 -13.32 -6.12 -30.38
C LEU A 136 -13.91 -7.05 -31.45
N GLN A 137 -15.18 -6.85 -31.83
CA GLN A 137 -15.81 -7.62 -32.92
C GLN A 137 -15.16 -7.34 -34.28
N HIS A 138 -14.81 -6.08 -34.57
CA HIS A 138 -14.13 -5.68 -35.81
C HIS A 138 -12.75 -6.35 -35.96
N TYR A 139 -12.04 -6.57 -34.85
CA TYR A 139 -10.77 -7.31 -34.84
C TYR A 139 -10.94 -8.84 -34.85
N GLY A 140 -12.14 -9.36 -35.10
CA GLY A 140 -12.41 -10.81 -35.15
C GLY A 140 -12.67 -11.44 -33.78
N GLY A 141 -13.08 -10.65 -32.79
CA GLY A 141 -13.34 -11.11 -31.42
C GLY A 141 -12.06 -11.51 -30.68
N LEU A 142 -12.20 -12.36 -29.66
CA LEU A 142 -11.06 -12.85 -28.87
C LEU A 142 -10.07 -13.67 -29.70
N ASN A 143 -10.56 -14.51 -30.61
CA ASN A 143 -9.73 -15.37 -31.47
C ASN A 143 -8.94 -14.54 -32.50
N GLY A 144 -9.57 -13.50 -33.07
CA GLY A 144 -8.87 -12.59 -33.97
C GLY A 144 -7.81 -11.78 -33.22
N LEU A 145 -8.14 -11.27 -32.03
CA LEU A 145 -7.19 -10.54 -31.19
C LEU A 145 -6.00 -11.40 -30.74
N SER A 146 -6.23 -12.67 -30.35
CA SER A 146 -5.17 -13.58 -29.96
C SER A 146 -4.24 -13.91 -31.13
N ALA A 147 -4.79 -14.05 -32.35
CA ALA A 147 -3.99 -14.22 -33.57
C ALA A 147 -3.15 -12.97 -33.88
N MET A 148 -3.71 -11.76 -33.73
CA MET A 148 -2.99 -10.49 -33.92
C MET A 148 -1.85 -10.30 -32.92
N LEU A 149 -2.02 -10.81 -31.68
CA LEU A 149 -1.03 -10.79 -30.61
C LEU A 149 -0.07 -12.00 -30.60
N LYS A 150 -0.22 -12.94 -31.56
CA LYS A 150 0.53 -14.21 -31.62
C LYS A 150 0.49 -14.98 -30.29
N THR A 151 -0.69 -15.02 -29.67
CA THR A 151 -0.94 -15.72 -28.40
C THR A 151 -1.93 -16.85 -28.62
N ASN A 152 -1.69 -18.00 -28.01
CA ASN A 152 -2.68 -19.08 -27.92
C ASN A 152 -3.54 -18.89 -26.66
N LEU A 153 -4.87 -18.98 -26.77
CA LEU A 153 -5.77 -18.75 -25.63
C LEU A 153 -5.66 -19.84 -24.54
N ASP A 154 -5.27 -21.06 -24.91
CA ASP A 154 -5.13 -22.18 -23.98
C ASP A 154 -3.68 -22.33 -23.47
N LYS A 155 -2.70 -22.13 -24.35
CA LYS A 155 -1.28 -22.34 -24.06
C LYS A 155 -0.54 -21.05 -23.68
N GLY A 156 -1.15 -19.89 -23.85
CA GLY A 156 -0.51 -18.59 -23.65
C GLY A 156 0.56 -18.29 -24.71
N ILE A 157 1.53 -17.47 -24.31
CA ILE A 157 2.72 -17.13 -25.12
C ILE A 157 3.82 -18.17 -24.92
N ASN A 158 4.77 -18.28 -25.85
CA ASN A 158 5.85 -19.26 -25.75
C ASN A 158 6.76 -19.05 -24.53
N GLY A 159 6.93 -17.79 -24.10
CA GLY A 159 7.72 -17.44 -22.93
C GLY A 159 9.23 -17.28 -23.18
N ASP A 160 9.68 -17.31 -24.44
CA ASP A 160 11.06 -17.04 -24.81
C ASP A 160 11.48 -15.61 -24.47
N ASP A 161 12.67 -15.41 -23.90
CA ASP A 161 13.17 -14.08 -23.51
C ASP A 161 13.16 -13.06 -24.66
N ALA A 162 13.42 -13.52 -25.88
CA ALA A 162 13.38 -12.67 -27.08
C ALA A 162 11.96 -12.17 -27.38
N ASP A 163 10.93 -13.02 -27.27
CA ASP A 163 9.53 -12.63 -27.46
C ASP A 163 9.07 -11.69 -26.33
N LEU A 164 9.46 -11.98 -25.09
CA LEU A 164 9.17 -11.13 -23.93
C LEU A 164 9.78 -9.73 -24.08
N MET A 165 11.05 -9.63 -24.51
CA MET A 165 11.70 -8.34 -24.77
C MET A 165 11.03 -7.59 -25.92
N ASN A 166 10.66 -8.29 -27.00
CA ASN A 166 9.97 -7.68 -28.13
C ASN A 166 8.61 -7.08 -27.71
N ARG A 167 7.80 -7.84 -26.96
CA ARG A 167 6.52 -7.37 -26.42
C ARG A 167 6.69 -6.16 -25.50
N ARG A 168 7.72 -6.15 -24.64
CA ARG A 168 8.04 -4.98 -23.79
C ARG A 168 8.41 -3.74 -24.60
N ASN A 169 9.14 -3.92 -25.70
CA ASN A 169 9.54 -2.82 -26.57
C ASN A 169 8.35 -2.25 -27.36
N VAL A 170 7.41 -3.09 -27.81
CA VAL A 170 6.24 -2.67 -28.59
C VAL A 170 5.12 -2.11 -27.71
N PHE A 171 4.74 -2.81 -26.64
CA PHE A 171 3.55 -2.50 -25.85
C PHE A 171 3.86 -1.80 -24.51
N GLY A 172 5.14 -1.70 -24.15
CA GLY A 172 5.60 -1.18 -22.87
C GLY A 172 5.76 -2.27 -21.81
N SER A 173 6.30 -1.87 -20.65
CA SER A 173 6.48 -2.74 -19.49
C SER A 173 5.35 -2.55 -18.47
N ASN A 174 5.07 -3.57 -17.66
CA ASN A 174 4.11 -3.46 -16.56
C ASN A 174 4.70 -2.72 -15.35
N THR A 175 5.24 -1.52 -15.59
CA THR A 175 5.83 -0.66 -14.56
C THR A 175 5.24 0.74 -14.66
N TYR A 176 5.19 1.45 -13.53
CA TYR A 176 4.79 2.84 -13.45
C TYR A 176 6.02 3.73 -13.15
N PRO A 177 6.01 5.01 -13.56
CA PRO A 177 7.15 5.90 -13.43
C PRO A 177 7.61 5.98 -11.98
N ARG A 178 8.89 5.69 -11.76
CA ARG A 178 9.49 5.80 -10.43
C ARG A 178 9.84 7.27 -10.18
N LYS A 179 9.60 7.77 -8.97
CA LYS A 179 10.35 8.95 -8.50
C LYS A 179 11.83 8.57 -8.55
N LYS A 180 12.64 9.32 -9.30
CA LYS A 180 14.09 9.14 -9.29
C LYS A 180 14.56 9.33 -7.85
N GLY A 181 15.44 8.45 -7.39
CA GLY A 181 16.02 8.56 -6.05
C GLY A 181 16.67 9.94 -5.88
N ARG A 182 16.55 10.52 -4.68
CA ARG A 182 17.20 11.80 -4.37
C ARG A 182 18.72 11.60 -4.35
N SER A 183 19.47 12.51 -4.98
CA SER A 183 20.93 12.51 -4.94
C SER A 183 21.43 13.05 -3.61
N PHE A 184 22.63 12.67 -3.19
CA PHE A 184 23.27 13.21 -1.99
C PHE A 184 23.33 14.75 -1.99
N TRP A 185 23.66 15.37 -3.13
CA TRP A 185 23.71 16.82 -3.28
C TRP A 185 22.37 17.52 -3.03
N ARG A 186 21.26 16.85 -3.31
CA ARG A 186 19.93 17.38 -2.98
C ARG A 186 19.72 17.43 -1.47
N PHE A 187 20.20 16.45 -0.72
CA PHE A 187 20.14 16.47 0.75
C PHE A 187 21.04 17.58 1.34
N VAL A 188 22.22 17.81 0.76
CA VAL A 188 23.07 18.95 1.15
C VAL A 188 22.35 20.28 0.90
N TRP A 189 21.66 20.41 -0.24
CA TRP A 189 20.87 21.60 -0.56
C TRP A 189 19.67 21.77 0.37
N GLU A 190 18.92 20.70 0.64
CA GLU A 190 17.78 20.70 1.57
C GLU A 190 18.24 21.07 3.00
N ALA A 191 19.36 20.53 3.48
CA ALA A 191 19.94 20.89 4.78
C ALA A 191 20.38 22.37 4.84
N CYS A 192 20.87 22.93 3.73
CA CYS A 192 21.25 24.35 3.65
C CYS A 192 20.05 25.32 3.72
N GLN A 193 18.83 24.83 3.45
CA GLN A 193 17.61 25.63 3.48
C GLN A 193 16.97 25.72 4.87
N ASP A 194 17.54 25.07 5.89
CA ASP A 194 17.03 25.18 7.25
C ASP A 194 17.21 26.62 7.78
N LEU A 195 16.15 27.19 8.35
CA LEU A 195 16.11 28.58 8.79
C LEU A 195 17.19 28.88 9.83
N THR A 196 17.46 27.95 10.74
CA THR A 196 18.49 28.06 11.78
C THR A 196 19.90 28.08 11.19
N LEU A 197 20.19 27.19 10.25
CA LEU A 197 21.46 27.14 9.53
C LEU A 197 21.65 28.35 8.63
N ILE A 198 20.59 28.86 8.00
CA ILE A 198 20.62 30.13 7.26
C ILE A 198 21.03 31.28 8.18
N ILE A 199 20.43 31.39 9.38
CA ILE A 199 20.79 32.44 10.35
C ILE A 199 22.27 32.33 10.73
N LEU A 200 22.77 31.11 10.98
CA LEU A 200 24.18 30.88 11.28
C LEU A 200 25.11 31.19 10.11
N MET A 201 24.73 30.89 8.87
CA MET A 201 25.51 31.27 7.69
C MET A 201 25.58 32.78 7.52
N VAL A 202 24.47 33.49 7.76
CA VAL A 202 24.43 34.96 7.74
C VAL A 202 25.31 35.54 8.85
N ALA A 203 25.25 34.97 10.06
CA ALA A 203 26.10 35.38 11.17
C ALA A 203 27.60 35.11 10.90
N ALA A 204 27.93 33.95 10.32
CA ALA A 204 29.29 33.61 9.90
C ALA A 204 29.81 34.58 8.85
N ALA A 205 29.00 34.92 7.84
CA ALA A 205 29.36 35.88 6.81
C ALA A 205 29.55 37.30 7.37
N ALA A 206 28.67 37.74 8.27
CA ALA A 206 28.78 39.03 8.93
C ALA A 206 30.03 39.11 9.83
N SER A 207 30.27 38.09 10.65
CA SER A 207 31.45 37.98 11.52
C SER A 207 32.75 37.93 10.70
N LEU A 208 32.77 37.18 9.60
CA LEU A 208 33.95 37.09 8.71
C LEU A 208 34.24 38.43 8.02
N ALA A 209 33.21 39.09 7.47
CA ALA A 209 33.38 40.36 6.77
C ALA A 209 33.89 41.47 7.69
N LEU A 210 33.48 41.45 8.96
CA LEU A 210 33.86 42.47 9.93
C LEU A 210 35.19 42.16 10.59
N GLY A 211 35.46 40.90 10.96
CA GLY A 211 36.76 40.52 11.50
C GLY A 211 37.90 40.83 10.53
N ILE A 212 37.73 40.52 9.24
CA ILE A 212 38.73 40.89 8.20
C ILE A 212 38.89 42.42 8.10
N LYS A 213 37.83 43.19 8.35
CA LYS A 213 37.86 44.66 8.28
C LYS A 213 38.49 45.31 9.52
N THR A 214 38.34 44.72 10.71
CA THR A 214 38.81 45.28 11.99
C THR A 214 40.22 44.81 12.34
N GLU A 215 40.50 43.51 12.20
CA GLU A 215 41.73 42.85 12.65
C GLU A 215 42.67 42.49 11.48
N GLY A 216 42.22 42.77 10.25
CA GLY A 216 42.97 42.50 9.02
C GLY A 216 42.86 41.03 8.56
N PRO A 217 43.32 40.74 7.33
CA PRO A 217 43.07 39.45 6.67
C PRO A 217 43.82 38.26 7.29
N LYS A 218 44.80 38.48 8.17
CA LYS A 218 45.63 37.41 8.76
C LYS A 218 45.01 36.82 10.03
N GLU A 219 44.35 37.65 10.85
CA GLU A 219 43.81 37.22 12.16
C GLU A 219 42.29 37.34 12.23
N GLY A 220 41.68 38.33 11.56
CA GLY A 220 40.24 38.56 11.62
C GLY A 220 39.36 37.53 10.92
N TRP A 221 39.93 36.45 10.37
CA TRP A 221 39.15 35.37 9.77
C TRP A 221 38.77 34.26 10.76
N TYR A 222 39.42 34.20 11.94
CA TYR A 222 39.29 33.06 12.85
C TYR A 222 37.86 32.90 13.40
N ASP A 223 37.21 33.98 13.83
CA ASP A 223 35.85 33.92 14.42
C ASP A 223 34.80 33.49 13.37
N GLY A 224 34.71 34.21 12.25
CA GLY A 224 33.78 33.89 11.18
C GLY A 224 34.09 32.56 10.49
N GLY A 225 35.38 32.24 10.32
CA GLY A 225 35.85 30.99 9.74
C GLY A 225 35.54 29.77 10.60
N SER A 226 35.66 29.88 11.93
CA SER A 226 35.31 28.80 12.85
C SER A 226 33.81 28.47 12.81
N ILE A 227 32.96 29.50 12.77
CA ILE A 227 31.51 29.32 12.63
C ILE A 227 31.18 28.69 11.27
N ALA A 228 31.81 29.16 10.18
CA ALA A 228 31.60 28.59 8.85
C ALA A 228 31.99 27.11 8.76
N ILE A 229 33.14 26.72 9.32
CA ILE A 229 33.59 25.31 9.36
C ILE A 229 32.61 24.46 10.19
N ALA A 230 32.16 24.95 11.34
CA ALA A 230 31.19 24.24 12.17
C ALA A 230 29.86 24.01 11.44
N VAL A 231 29.34 25.04 10.76
CA VAL A 231 28.10 24.94 9.96
C VAL A 231 28.25 23.94 8.81
N ILE A 232 29.38 23.97 8.10
CA ILE A 232 29.66 23.01 7.02
C ILE A 232 29.69 21.57 7.56
N LEU A 233 30.34 21.33 8.71
CA LEU A 233 30.37 20.01 9.33
C LEU A 233 28.95 19.54 9.71
N VAL A 234 28.13 20.41 10.29
CA VAL A 234 26.74 20.09 10.62
C VAL A 234 25.95 19.72 9.37
N ILE A 235 26.01 20.54 8.31
CA ILE A 235 25.33 20.27 7.03
C ILE A 235 25.74 18.91 6.45
N ILE A 236 27.04 18.60 6.44
CA ILE A 236 27.55 17.32 5.91
C ILE A 236 27.04 16.14 6.76
N VAL A 237 27.11 16.23 8.09
CA VAL A 237 26.64 15.16 8.99
C VAL A 237 25.14 14.94 8.81
N THR A 238 24.35 16.02 8.76
CA THR A 238 22.91 15.95 8.52
C THR A 238 22.62 15.33 7.15
N ALA A 239 23.27 15.79 6.08
CA ALA A 239 23.07 15.25 4.74
C ALA A 239 23.46 13.76 4.63
N ILE A 240 24.55 13.33 5.28
CA ILE A 240 24.94 11.90 5.32
C ILE A 240 23.89 11.08 6.06
N SER A 241 23.38 11.58 7.20
CA SER A 241 22.35 10.90 7.98
C SER A 241 21.07 10.73 7.15
N ASP A 242 20.58 11.81 6.55
CA ASP A 242 19.35 11.83 5.75
C ASP A 242 19.49 10.99 4.47
N TYR A 243 20.66 11.02 3.83
CA TYR A 243 20.94 10.19 2.67
C TYR A 243 20.95 8.70 3.02
N LYS A 244 21.63 8.31 4.12
CA LYS A 244 21.62 6.91 4.61
C LYS A 244 20.21 6.46 4.94
N GLN A 245 19.42 7.32 5.57
CA GLN A 245 18.01 7.07 5.86
C GLN A 245 17.20 6.85 4.57
N SER A 246 17.32 7.74 3.58
CA SER A 246 16.65 7.58 2.28
C SER A 246 17.06 6.29 1.55
N LEU A 247 18.30 5.85 1.68
CA LEU A 247 18.78 4.60 1.09
C LEU A 247 18.12 3.38 1.75
N GLN A 248 18.01 3.39 3.09
CA GLN A 248 17.30 2.34 3.81
C GLN A 248 15.84 2.25 3.36
N PHE A 249 15.15 3.39 3.19
CA PHE A 249 13.80 3.44 2.64
C PHE A 249 13.69 2.84 1.24
N LYS A 250 14.64 3.18 0.36
CA LYS A 250 14.66 2.65 -1.00
C LYS A 250 14.78 1.12 -1.01
N ASN A 251 15.67 0.55 -0.20
CA ASN A 251 15.82 -0.90 -0.09
C ASN A 251 14.53 -1.56 0.43
N LEU A 252 13.89 -0.96 1.43
CA LEU A 252 12.61 -1.45 1.95
C LEU A 252 11.50 -1.41 0.90
N GLU A 253 11.48 -0.40 0.02
CA GLU A 253 10.54 -0.32 -1.10
C GLU A 253 10.80 -1.37 -2.18
N GLU A 254 12.06 -1.69 -2.47
CA GLU A 254 12.41 -2.73 -3.44
C GLU A 254 11.89 -4.09 -2.98
N GLU A 255 11.92 -4.38 -1.69
CA GLU A 255 11.39 -5.64 -1.14
C GLU A 255 9.86 -5.70 -1.13
N LYS A 256 9.17 -4.56 -0.95
CA LYS A 256 7.69 -4.47 -1.10
C LYS A 256 7.20 -4.85 -2.48
N ARG A 257 8.08 -4.81 -3.48
CA ARG A 257 7.77 -5.07 -4.89
C ARG A 257 7.90 -6.56 -5.24
N ASN A 258 8.17 -7.43 -4.28
CA ASN A 258 8.25 -8.87 -4.55
C ASN A 258 6.86 -9.54 -4.56
N ILE A 259 6.00 -9.13 -5.49
CA ILE A 259 4.66 -9.69 -5.68
C ILE A 259 4.69 -10.62 -6.89
N HIS A 260 4.26 -11.86 -6.69
CA HIS A 260 4.18 -12.88 -7.72
C HIS A 260 2.72 -13.25 -8.04
N LEU A 261 2.49 -13.69 -9.27
CA LEU A 261 1.22 -14.28 -9.71
C LEU A 261 1.47 -15.40 -10.72
N GLU A 262 0.48 -16.27 -10.89
CA GLU A 262 0.50 -17.32 -11.89
C GLU A 262 0.06 -16.80 -13.27
N VAL A 263 0.78 -17.16 -14.33
CA VAL A 263 0.41 -16.94 -15.73
C VAL A 263 0.56 -18.23 -16.53
N VAL A 264 -0.14 -18.38 -17.65
CA VAL A 264 0.05 -19.50 -18.58
C VAL A 264 1.01 -19.10 -19.68
N ARG A 265 2.16 -19.78 -19.77
CA ARG A 265 3.17 -19.63 -20.84
C ARG A 265 3.62 -21.02 -21.31
N GLY A 266 3.67 -21.26 -22.62
CA GLY A 266 4.07 -22.53 -23.22
C GLY A 266 3.17 -23.71 -22.83
N GLY A 267 1.92 -23.45 -22.44
CA GLY A 267 0.98 -24.46 -21.91
C GLY A 267 1.17 -24.80 -20.43
N LYS A 268 2.13 -24.15 -19.74
CA LYS A 268 2.41 -24.37 -18.32
C LYS A 268 1.99 -23.16 -17.49
N ARG A 269 1.51 -23.40 -16.28
CA ARG A 269 1.31 -22.34 -15.28
C ARG A 269 2.64 -22.02 -14.62
N VAL A 270 3.11 -20.79 -14.77
CA VAL A 270 4.39 -20.32 -14.26
C VAL A 270 4.15 -19.14 -13.33
N GLU A 271 4.77 -19.16 -12.15
CA GLU A 271 4.74 -18.04 -11.22
C GLU A 271 5.78 -16.99 -11.64
N ILE A 272 5.34 -15.76 -11.91
CA ILE A 272 6.18 -14.65 -12.34
C ILE A 272 5.96 -13.42 -11.46
N SER A 273 6.92 -12.49 -11.46
CA SER A 273 6.69 -11.17 -10.86
C SER A 273 5.58 -10.41 -11.57
N ILE A 274 4.79 -9.64 -10.84
CA ILE A 274 3.78 -8.74 -11.41
C ILE A 274 4.35 -7.76 -12.43
N TYR A 275 5.62 -7.35 -12.26
CA TYR A 275 6.29 -6.42 -13.16
C TYR A 275 6.72 -7.07 -14.48
N ASP A 276 6.69 -8.41 -14.57
CA ASP A 276 7.10 -9.16 -15.75
C ASP A 276 5.93 -9.62 -16.63
N ILE A 277 4.70 -9.24 -16.29
CA ILE A 277 3.52 -9.40 -17.15
C ILE A 277 3.72 -8.59 -18.44
N VAL A 278 3.39 -9.21 -19.57
CA VAL A 278 3.41 -8.58 -20.90
C VAL A 278 2.06 -8.70 -21.60
N VAL A 279 1.82 -7.85 -22.61
CA VAL A 279 0.64 -7.96 -23.47
C VAL A 279 0.65 -9.29 -24.20
N GLY A 280 -0.49 -9.98 -24.16
CA GLY A 280 -0.66 -11.32 -24.69
C GLY A 280 -0.49 -12.44 -23.67
N ASP A 281 -0.07 -12.16 -22.42
CA ASP A 281 -0.10 -13.18 -21.37
C ASP A 281 -1.55 -13.64 -21.09
N ILE A 282 -1.70 -14.91 -20.75
CA ILE A 282 -2.96 -15.48 -20.27
C ILE A 282 -2.86 -15.64 -18.76
N VAL A 283 -3.76 -14.97 -18.03
CA VAL A 283 -3.78 -15.00 -16.57
C VAL A 283 -5.01 -15.77 -16.10
N PRO A 284 -4.85 -16.88 -15.36
CA PRO A 284 -5.97 -17.57 -14.74
C PRO A 284 -6.55 -16.73 -13.60
N LEU A 285 -7.87 -16.62 -13.60
CA LEU A 285 -8.65 -15.86 -12.63
C LEU A 285 -9.37 -16.81 -11.68
N ASN A 286 -9.15 -16.62 -10.38
CA ASN A 286 -9.78 -17.35 -9.29
C ASN A 286 -10.49 -16.37 -8.33
N THR A 287 -11.42 -16.89 -7.54
CA THR A 287 -12.37 -16.14 -6.71
C THR A 287 -11.75 -15.31 -5.55
N GLY A 288 -12.33 -14.14 -5.28
CA GLY A 288 -12.09 -13.16 -4.22
C GLY A 288 -12.61 -11.75 -4.57
N ASP A 289 -13.57 -11.19 -3.81
CA ASP A 289 -14.22 -9.85 -3.90
C ASP A 289 -14.82 -9.34 -5.24
N GLN A 290 -15.92 -8.56 -5.14
CA GLN A 290 -17.00 -8.46 -6.15
C GLN A 290 -16.75 -7.66 -7.46
N VAL A 291 -16.78 -8.33 -8.62
CA VAL A 291 -17.10 -7.81 -9.97
C VAL A 291 -17.92 -8.83 -10.79
N ASN A 292 -19.09 -8.45 -11.34
CA ASN A 292 -19.90 -9.30 -12.25
C ASN A 292 -19.55 -9.02 -13.72
N LYS A 293 -19.22 -10.06 -14.50
CA LYS A 293 -18.91 -9.95 -15.94
C LYS A 293 -19.57 -11.07 -16.74
N ASN A 294 -19.91 -10.79 -18.00
CA ASN A 294 -20.54 -11.73 -18.93
C ASN A 294 -20.02 -11.52 -20.36
N SER A 295 -20.43 -12.35 -21.32
CA SER A 295 -20.02 -12.21 -22.73
C SER A 295 -20.42 -10.88 -23.39
N LYS A 296 -21.35 -10.13 -22.78
CA LYS A 296 -21.75 -8.79 -23.23
C LYS A 296 -20.88 -7.68 -22.62
N GLU A 297 -20.01 -7.99 -21.67
CA GLU A 297 -19.06 -7.08 -21.04
C GLU A 297 -17.73 -7.82 -20.75
N PRO A 298 -16.95 -8.18 -21.79
CA PRO A 298 -15.76 -9.02 -21.65
C PRO A 298 -14.53 -8.31 -21.07
N PHE A 299 -14.62 -7.01 -20.79
CA PHE A 299 -13.50 -6.19 -20.39
C PHE A 299 -13.31 -6.16 -18.87
N LEU A 300 -12.08 -6.43 -18.45
CA LEU A 300 -11.61 -6.38 -17.06
C LEU A 300 -10.64 -5.21 -16.88
N MET A 301 -10.70 -4.56 -15.73
CA MET A 301 -9.79 -3.47 -15.39
C MET A 301 -8.67 -4.00 -14.48
N SER A 302 -7.46 -3.50 -14.70
CA SER A 302 -6.33 -3.78 -13.80
C SER A 302 -6.65 -3.32 -12.38
N GLY A 303 -6.28 -4.11 -11.38
CA GLY A 303 -6.58 -3.84 -9.95
C GLY A 303 -7.97 -4.33 -9.48
N CYS A 304 -8.85 -4.76 -10.38
CA CYS A 304 -10.08 -5.44 -9.98
C CYS A 304 -9.80 -6.84 -9.43
N LYS A 305 -10.66 -7.29 -8.52
CA LYS A 305 -10.67 -8.67 -8.01
C LYS A 305 -11.89 -9.42 -8.54
N VAL A 306 -11.88 -10.75 -8.46
CA VAL A 306 -12.86 -11.63 -9.13
C VAL A 306 -13.92 -12.09 -8.13
N ALA A 307 -15.18 -11.68 -8.29
CA ALA A 307 -16.24 -11.94 -7.29
C ALA A 307 -16.41 -13.42 -6.93
N ASP A 308 -16.69 -14.18 -7.98
CA ASP A 308 -17.22 -15.53 -8.01
C ASP A 308 -16.94 -16.07 -9.42
N GLY A 309 -16.82 -17.39 -9.52
CA GLY A 309 -16.45 -18.08 -10.75
C GLY A 309 -14.94 -18.11 -11.01
N SER A 310 -14.62 -18.68 -12.15
CA SER A 310 -13.27 -18.90 -12.64
C SER A 310 -13.22 -18.55 -14.12
N GLY A 311 -12.08 -18.06 -14.59
CA GLY A 311 -11.89 -17.77 -16.00
C GLY A 311 -10.42 -17.59 -16.35
N THR A 312 -10.17 -17.26 -17.60
CA THR A 312 -8.86 -16.81 -18.07
C THR A 312 -9.03 -15.43 -18.66
N MET A 313 -8.04 -14.57 -18.45
CA MET A 313 -7.99 -13.25 -19.10
C MET A 313 -6.78 -13.14 -20.00
N LEU A 314 -6.98 -12.52 -21.15
CA LEU A 314 -5.91 -12.10 -22.07
C LEU A 314 -5.48 -10.68 -21.70
N VAL A 315 -4.20 -10.49 -21.44
CA VAL A 315 -3.66 -9.16 -21.11
C VAL A 315 -3.60 -8.30 -22.36
N THR A 316 -4.40 -7.22 -22.41
CA THR A 316 -4.46 -6.27 -23.54
C THR A 316 -3.57 -5.05 -23.35
N SER A 317 -3.29 -4.65 -22.12
CA SER A 317 -2.50 -3.44 -21.81
C SER A 317 -1.82 -3.59 -20.45
N VAL A 318 -0.63 -2.98 -20.30
CA VAL A 318 0.21 -3.07 -19.11
C VAL A 318 0.75 -1.71 -18.68
N GLY A 319 1.11 -1.56 -17.41
CA GLY A 319 1.76 -0.35 -16.89
C GLY A 319 0.91 0.91 -17.05
N ILE A 320 1.52 1.99 -17.52
CA ILE A 320 0.87 3.31 -17.70
C ILE A 320 -0.25 3.30 -18.74
N ASN A 321 -0.27 2.30 -19.62
CA ASN A 321 -1.32 2.11 -20.62
C ASN A 321 -2.63 1.58 -20.03
N THR A 322 -2.65 1.25 -18.73
CA THR A 322 -3.84 0.86 -17.99
C THR A 322 -4.40 2.02 -17.15
N GLU A 323 -5.71 2.07 -16.93
CA GLU A 323 -6.32 3.09 -16.07
C GLU A 323 -5.77 3.06 -14.64
N TRP A 324 -5.57 1.86 -14.10
CA TRP A 324 -4.97 1.67 -12.77
C TRP A 324 -3.53 2.15 -12.72
N GLY A 325 -2.73 1.89 -13.75
CA GLY A 325 -1.36 2.39 -13.84
C GLY A 325 -1.28 3.90 -13.93
N LEU A 326 -2.19 4.54 -14.67
CA LEU A 326 -2.31 6.00 -14.73
C LEU A 326 -2.72 6.60 -13.39
N LEU A 327 -3.71 6.01 -12.72
CA LEU A 327 -4.16 6.41 -11.38
C LEU A 327 -3.07 6.18 -10.32
N MET A 328 -2.33 5.08 -10.40
CA MET A 328 -1.24 4.81 -9.47
C MET A 328 -0.06 5.75 -9.72
N ALA A 329 0.20 6.14 -10.97
CA ALA A 329 1.22 7.15 -11.28
C ALA A 329 0.88 8.51 -10.65
N SER A 330 -0.39 8.93 -10.64
CA SER A 330 -0.82 10.17 -9.98
C SER A 330 -0.90 10.06 -8.45
N LEU A 331 -1.30 8.90 -7.90
CA LEU A 331 -1.34 8.65 -6.45
C LEU A 331 0.02 8.33 -5.82
N SER A 332 1.01 7.93 -6.63
CA SER A 332 2.38 7.67 -6.16
C SER A 332 3.15 8.92 -5.74
N GLU A 333 2.49 10.09 -5.72
CA GLU A 333 2.86 11.18 -4.84
C GLU A 333 2.67 10.75 -3.39
N ASP A 334 3.69 10.05 -2.87
CA ASP A 334 3.82 9.77 -1.43
C ASP A 334 3.74 11.10 -0.68
N ASN A 335 2.58 11.34 -0.05
CA ASN A 335 2.24 12.62 0.58
C ASN A 335 3.02 12.89 1.87
N GLY A 336 4.09 12.12 2.14
CA GLY A 336 4.93 12.31 3.32
C GLY A 336 4.11 12.35 4.60
N GLU A 337 3.12 11.45 4.74
CA GLU A 337 2.25 11.42 5.92
C GLU A 337 3.11 11.22 7.18
N GLU A 338 3.20 12.27 8.00
CA GLU A 338 3.93 12.24 9.26
C GLU A 338 3.33 11.21 10.22
N THR A 339 4.18 10.56 11.01
CA THR A 339 3.69 9.61 12.01
C THR A 339 3.02 10.33 13.18
N PRO A 340 2.09 9.70 13.92
CA PRO A 340 1.46 10.33 15.08
C PRO A 340 2.47 10.83 16.13
N LEU A 341 3.57 10.11 16.35
CA LEU A 341 4.68 10.53 17.21
C LEU A 341 5.39 11.74 16.63
N GLN A 342 5.68 11.75 15.32
CA GLN A 342 6.32 12.87 14.64
C GLN A 342 5.48 14.16 14.79
N VAL A 343 4.16 14.08 14.59
CA VAL A 343 3.26 15.23 14.77
C VAL A 343 3.31 15.78 16.20
N ARG A 344 3.29 14.90 17.21
CA ARG A 344 3.37 15.32 18.63
C ARG A 344 4.72 15.92 18.97
N LEU A 345 5.79 15.30 18.48
CA LEU A 345 7.16 15.73 18.70
C LEU A 345 7.46 17.06 18.01
N ASN A 346 6.92 17.29 16.82
CA ASN A 346 6.99 18.58 16.14
C ASN A 346 6.27 19.67 16.94
N GLY A 347 5.13 19.34 17.57
CA GLY A 347 4.46 20.24 18.52
C GLY A 347 5.33 20.61 19.73
N VAL A 348 6.02 19.63 20.33
CA VAL A 348 6.97 19.86 21.44
C VAL A 348 8.17 20.69 20.98
N ALA A 349 8.75 20.37 19.82
CA ALA A 349 9.88 21.12 19.26
C ALA A 349 9.51 22.58 18.98
N THR A 350 8.32 22.82 18.44
CA THR A 350 7.79 24.18 18.22
C THR A 350 7.62 24.93 19.54
N PHE A 351 7.10 24.28 20.58
CA PHE A 351 6.95 24.89 21.90
C PHE A 351 8.31 25.28 22.51
N ILE A 352 9.29 24.37 22.48
CA ILE A 352 10.65 24.64 22.95
C ILE A 352 11.28 25.78 22.14
N GLY A 353 11.08 25.80 20.81
CA GLY A 353 11.56 26.87 19.94
C GLY A 353 10.97 28.24 20.28
N ILE A 354 9.67 28.32 20.58
CA ILE A 354 9.01 29.56 21.00
C ILE A 354 9.60 30.05 22.33
N VAL A 355 9.73 29.16 23.33
CA VAL A 355 10.33 29.51 24.63
C VAL A 355 11.77 29.98 24.43
N GLY A 356 12.57 29.25 23.66
CA GLY A 356 13.95 29.62 23.33
C GLY A 356 14.06 30.99 22.67
N LEU A 357 13.19 31.29 21.71
CA LEU A 357 13.17 32.58 21.02
C LEU A 357 12.78 33.73 21.96
N THR A 358 11.80 33.52 22.85
CA THR A 358 11.43 34.54 23.85
C THR A 358 12.57 34.83 24.82
N VAL A 359 13.27 33.80 25.30
CA VAL A 359 14.43 33.95 26.19
C VAL A 359 15.58 34.65 25.47
N ALA A 360 15.90 34.25 24.24
CA ALA A 360 16.95 34.89 23.44
C ALA A 360 16.65 36.37 23.21
N PHE A 361 15.40 36.73 22.92
CA PHE A 361 14.98 38.12 22.76
C PHE A 361 15.12 38.94 24.05
N VAL A 362 14.68 38.39 25.19
CA VAL A 362 14.83 39.07 26.50
C VAL A 362 16.30 39.28 26.84
N VAL A 363 17.14 38.25 26.66
CA VAL A 363 18.59 38.35 26.89
C VAL A 363 19.22 39.40 25.98
N LEU A 364 18.86 39.42 24.69
CA LEU A 364 19.34 40.41 23.73
C LEU A 364 19.02 41.84 24.20
N VAL A 365 17.78 42.10 24.60
CA VAL A 365 17.35 43.43 25.07
C VAL A 365 18.10 43.82 26.35
N VAL A 366 18.25 42.90 27.31
CA VAL A 366 18.98 43.16 28.56
C VAL A 366 20.45 43.44 28.30
N LEU A 367 21.11 42.66 27.43
CA LEU A 367 22.52 42.86 27.08
C LEU A 367 22.72 44.17 26.31
N LEU A 368 21.85 44.51 25.36
CA LEU A 368 21.90 45.80 24.67
C LEU A 368 21.71 46.97 25.65
N ALA A 369 20.73 46.87 26.56
CA ALA A 369 20.52 47.90 27.57
C ALA A 369 21.74 48.06 28.48
N ARG A 370 22.35 46.96 28.95
CA ARG A 370 23.57 46.99 29.79
C ARG A 370 24.78 47.52 29.04
N TYR A 371 24.90 47.19 27.76
CA TYR A 371 25.94 47.69 26.88
C TYR A 371 25.82 49.21 26.72
N PHE A 372 24.66 49.72 26.28
CA PHE A 372 24.47 51.16 26.08
C PHE A 372 24.44 51.99 27.38
N THR A 373 24.09 51.39 28.52
CA THR A 373 24.16 52.06 29.84
C THR A 373 25.55 51.99 30.48
N GLY A 374 26.56 51.43 29.80
CA GLY A 374 27.96 51.40 30.27
C GLY A 374 28.19 50.50 31.50
N HIS A 375 27.28 49.57 31.79
CA HIS A 375 27.41 48.63 32.92
C HIS A 375 28.23 47.37 32.56
N GLU A 376 28.47 47.13 31.27
CA GLU A 376 29.44 46.14 30.76
C GLU A 376 30.86 46.67 30.93
N LYS A 377 31.72 45.91 31.63
CA LYS A 377 33.12 46.26 31.87
C LYS A 377 34.05 45.30 31.13
N ASN A 378 35.12 45.84 30.55
CA ASN A 378 36.21 45.07 29.97
C ASN A 378 37.04 44.37 31.06
N ALA A 379 37.93 43.46 30.65
CA ALA A 379 38.88 42.78 31.55
C ALA A 379 39.74 43.76 32.37
N ASP A 380 39.95 44.97 31.84
CA ASP A 380 40.71 46.05 32.47
C ASP A 380 39.83 46.93 33.41
N GLY A 381 38.56 46.59 33.59
CA GLY A 381 37.61 47.29 34.48
C GLY A 381 36.96 48.56 33.90
N THR A 382 37.33 48.96 32.67
CA THR A 382 36.76 50.10 31.94
C THR A 382 35.41 49.77 31.31
N ALA A 383 34.49 50.72 31.23
CA ALA A 383 33.19 50.52 30.58
C ALA A 383 33.37 50.31 29.06
N GLN A 384 32.73 49.27 28.51
CA GLN A 384 32.81 48.94 27.08
C GLN A 384 32.22 50.01 26.17
N PHE A 385 31.23 50.75 26.65
CA PHE A 385 30.57 51.82 25.91
C PHE A 385 30.48 53.09 26.75
N ILE A 386 30.99 54.20 26.21
CA ILE A 386 30.92 55.52 26.81
C ILE A 386 30.38 56.47 25.74
N ALA A 387 29.18 57.01 26.00
CA ALA A 387 28.49 57.91 25.07
C ALA A 387 29.39 59.10 24.69
N GLY A 388 29.69 59.24 23.39
CA GLY A 388 30.49 60.34 22.84
C GLY A 388 32.01 60.10 22.74
N GLN A 389 32.55 59.00 23.29
CA GLN A 389 33.99 58.69 23.23
C GLN A 389 34.34 57.41 22.46
N THR A 390 33.43 56.43 22.42
CA THR A 390 33.67 55.17 21.69
C THR A 390 33.57 55.35 20.17
N LYS A 391 34.51 54.75 19.43
CA LYS A 391 34.50 54.76 17.96
C LYS A 391 33.33 53.92 17.44
N VAL A 392 32.74 54.36 16.33
CA VAL A 392 31.59 53.68 15.68
C VAL A 392 31.91 52.22 15.34
N GLY A 393 33.16 51.90 14.95
CA GLY A 393 33.57 50.53 14.66
C GLY A 393 33.55 49.59 15.89
N GLU A 394 34.06 50.07 17.03
CA GLU A 394 34.08 49.32 18.30
C GLU A 394 32.67 49.13 18.87
N ALA A 395 31.80 50.14 18.70
CA ALA A 395 30.39 50.05 19.08
C ALA A 395 29.63 48.98 18.26
N ILE A 396 29.92 48.89 16.96
CA ILE A 396 29.31 47.88 16.08
C ILE A 396 29.81 46.47 16.45
N ASP A 397 31.10 46.32 16.77
CA ASP A 397 31.67 45.02 17.17
C ASP A 397 31.04 44.46 18.46
N GLY A 398 30.87 45.31 19.48
CA GLY A 398 30.20 44.93 20.73
C GLY A 398 28.73 44.51 20.51
N VAL A 399 27.99 45.24 19.67
CA VAL A 399 26.61 44.88 19.31
C VAL A 399 26.54 43.53 18.59
N ILE A 400 27.50 43.23 17.72
CA ILE A 400 27.54 41.97 16.98
C ILE A 400 27.87 40.81 17.90
N LYS A 401 28.79 40.98 18.85
CA LYS A 401 29.05 39.97 19.89
C LYS A 401 27.79 39.63 20.69
N ILE A 402 26.99 40.65 21.05
CA ILE A 402 25.71 40.49 21.74
C ILE A 402 24.68 39.75 20.86
N ILE A 403 24.61 40.08 19.57
CA ILE A 403 23.74 39.39 18.60
C ILE A 403 24.16 37.92 18.43
N THR A 404 25.47 37.63 18.34
CA THR A 404 26.00 36.26 18.23
C THR A 404 25.62 35.40 19.44
N ILE A 405 25.64 35.96 20.65
CA ILE A 405 25.16 35.27 21.87
C ILE A 405 23.67 34.95 21.76
N ALA A 406 22.84 35.89 21.30
CA ALA A 406 21.41 35.65 21.13
C ALA A 406 21.11 34.58 20.07
N VAL A 407 21.84 34.60 18.94
CA VAL A 407 21.75 33.57 17.88
C VAL A 407 22.17 32.20 18.42
N ALA A 408 23.24 32.13 19.21
CA ALA A 408 23.69 30.88 19.82
C ALA A 408 22.63 30.26 20.75
N ILE A 409 21.90 31.08 21.52
CA ILE A 409 20.78 30.62 22.37
C ILE A 409 19.67 30.01 21.51
N VAL A 410 19.31 30.65 20.39
CA VAL A 410 18.27 30.13 19.48
C VAL A 410 18.67 28.78 18.89
N VAL A 411 19.92 28.64 18.43
CA VAL A 411 20.45 27.38 17.85
C VAL A 411 20.45 26.25 18.87
N VAL A 412 20.87 26.52 20.11
CA VAL A 412 20.84 25.51 21.19
C VAL A 412 19.40 25.13 21.57
N ALA A 413 18.45 26.05 21.45
CA ALA A 413 17.06 25.82 21.82
C ALA A 413 16.26 25.02 20.78
N VAL A 414 16.62 25.05 19.48
CA VAL A 414 15.89 24.34 18.43
C VAL A 414 16.40 22.89 18.35
N PRO A 415 15.60 21.87 18.70
CA PRO A 415 16.06 20.48 18.71
C PRO A 415 15.97 19.87 17.30
N GLU A 416 16.85 20.28 16.39
CA GLU A 416 16.88 19.81 14.98
C GLU A 416 17.05 18.29 14.87
N GLY A 417 17.76 17.67 15.84
CA GLY A 417 17.97 16.22 15.86
C GLY A 417 16.74 15.39 16.24
N LEU A 418 15.65 16.02 16.71
CA LEU A 418 14.50 15.32 17.28
C LEU A 418 13.63 14.64 16.20
N PRO A 419 13.24 15.30 15.09
CA PRO A 419 12.57 14.62 13.96
C PRO A 419 13.47 13.55 13.30
N LEU A 420 14.78 13.81 13.21
CA LEU A 420 15.75 12.89 12.63
C LEU A 420 15.88 11.60 13.44
N ALA A 421 16.00 11.72 14.77
CA ALA A 421 16.15 10.59 15.68
C ALA A 421 14.97 9.62 15.61
N VAL A 422 13.74 10.16 15.48
CA VAL A 422 12.51 9.38 15.32
C VAL A 422 12.54 8.60 14.03
N THR A 423 12.79 9.26 12.91
CA THR A 423 12.79 8.62 11.60
C THR A 423 13.90 7.58 11.49
N LEU A 424 15.07 7.81 12.10
CA LEU A 424 16.16 6.83 12.16
C LEU A 424 15.80 5.61 13.01
N THR A 425 15.16 5.82 14.17
CA THR A 425 14.71 4.73 15.04
C THR A 425 13.62 3.91 14.36
N LEU A 426 12.67 4.55 13.68
CA LEU A 426 11.66 3.85 12.87
C LEU A 426 12.29 3.08 11.73
N ALA A 427 13.25 3.66 11.00
CA ALA A 427 13.97 2.98 9.93
C ALA A 427 14.72 1.73 10.43
N TYR A 428 15.41 1.86 11.57
CA TYR A 428 16.07 0.73 12.23
C TYR A 428 15.07 -0.37 12.64
N SER A 429 13.97 0.01 13.29
CA SER A 429 12.91 -0.94 13.69
C SER A 429 12.30 -1.65 12.49
N MET A 430 12.03 -0.95 11.39
CA MET A 430 11.50 -1.57 10.17
C MET A 430 12.48 -2.57 9.56
N ARG A 431 13.78 -2.24 9.52
CA ARG A 431 14.81 -3.17 9.05
C ARG A 431 14.85 -4.44 9.90
N LYS A 432 14.71 -4.30 11.22
CA LYS A 432 14.63 -5.44 12.14
C LYS A 432 13.36 -6.27 11.90
N MET A 433 12.19 -5.63 11.79
CA MET A 433 10.93 -6.30 11.50
C MET A 433 10.95 -7.05 10.15
N MET A 434 11.61 -6.49 9.14
CA MET A 434 11.81 -7.15 7.87
C MET A 434 12.67 -8.41 7.97
N ALA A 435 13.74 -8.39 8.79
CA ALA A 435 14.51 -9.59 9.08
C ALA A 435 13.64 -10.70 9.71
N ASP A 436 12.62 -10.30 10.47
CA ASP A 436 11.59 -11.18 11.04
C ASP A 436 10.43 -11.48 10.06
N LYS A 437 10.63 -11.24 8.75
CA LYS A 437 9.64 -11.42 7.66
C LYS A 437 8.38 -10.55 7.80
N ALA A 438 8.41 -9.50 8.62
CA ALA A 438 7.33 -8.54 8.78
C ALA A 438 7.61 -7.25 7.99
N LEU A 439 7.10 -7.20 6.75
CA LEU A 439 7.31 -6.08 5.84
C LEU A 439 6.38 -4.89 6.15
N VAL A 440 6.93 -3.83 6.74
CA VAL A 440 6.18 -2.60 7.05
C VAL A 440 6.03 -1.71 5.82
N ARG A 441 4.79 -1.57 5.33
CA ARG A 441 4.50 -0.77 4.12
C ARG A 441 4.44 0.74 4.34
N ARG A 442 4.10 1.20 5.55
CA ARG A 442 4.00 2.62 5.93
C ARG A 442 4.71 2.85 7.25
N LEU A 443 5.50 3.93 7.36
CA LEU A 443 6.21 4.29 8.60
C LEU A 443 5.28 4.41 9.81
N SER A 444 4.16 5.11 9.62
CA SER A 444 3.14 5.31 10.64
C SER A 444 2.52 4.00 11.16
N ALA A 445 2.57 2.92 10.37
CA ALA A 445 2.05 1.61 10.78
C ALA A 445 2.92 0.97 11.88
N CYS A 446 4.24 1.15 11.85
CA CYS A 446 5.15 0.64 12.87
C CYS A 446 4.78 1.17 14.26
N GLU A 447 4.55 2.48 14.36
CA GLU A 447 4.17 3.13 15.61
C GLU A 447 2.74 2.74 16.04
N THR A 448 1.80 2.74 15.09
CA THR A 448 0.40 2.40 15.35
C THR A 448 0.27 0.97 15.88
N MET A 449 1.08 0.04 15.39
CA MET A 449 1.09 -1.36 15.81
C MET A 449 1.38 -1.53 17.30
N GLY A 450 2.27 -0.69 17.86
CA GLY A 450 2.57 -0.69 19.30
C GLY A 450 1.40 -0.25 20.18
N SER A 451 0.37 0.39 19.60
CA SER A 451 -0.84 0.85 20.29
C SER A 451 -2.07 -0.01 20.00
N VAL A 452 -1.92 -1.15 19.31
CA VAL A 452 -3.04 -2.03 18.96
C VAL A 452 -3.56 -2.74 20.20
N THR A 453 -4.87 -2.62 20.47
CA THR A 453 -5.56 -3.33 21.55
C THR A 453 -6.40 -4.50 21.07
N THR A 454 -6.64 -4.60 19.76
CA THR A 454 -7.53 -5.60 19.16
C THR A 454 -6.99 -5.98 17.78
N ILE A 455 -6.73 -7.27 17.60
CA ILE A 455 -6.29 -7.83 16.31
C ILE A 455 -7.48 -8.58 15.73
N CYS A 456 -8.01 -8.06 14.62
CA CYS A 456 -8.97 -8.78 13.81
C CYS A 456 -8.18 -9.57 12.77
N SER A 457 -8.16 -10.90 12.91
CA SER A 457 -7.46 -11.79 11.98
C SER A 457 -8.47 -12.52 11.12
N ASP A 458 -8.19 -12.63 9.83
CA ASP A 458 -8.84 -13.62 9.00
C ASP A 458 -8.34 -15.03 9.36
N LYS A 459 -9.14 -16.05 9.06
CA LYS A 459 -8.79 -17.45 9.34
C LYS A 459 -7.92 -18.02 8.23
N THR A 460 -8.46 -18.06 7.02
CA THR A 460 -7.88 -18.77 5.89
C THR A 460 -6.63 -18.05 5.39
N GLY A 461 -5.49 -18.75 5.36
CA GLY A 461 -4.21 -18.19 4.90
C GLY A 461 -3.52 -17.22 5.86
N THR A 462 -4.11 -17.00 7.06
CA THR A 462 -3.47 -16.24 8.14
C THR A 462 -3.28 -17.10 9.38
N LEU A 463 -4.36 -17.68 9.91
CA LEU A 463 -4.29 -18.64 11.03
C LEU A 463 -4.06 -20.07 10.55
N THR A 464 -4.51 -20.39 9.34
CA THR A 464 -4.32 -21.71 8.72
C THR A 464 -3.33 -21.62 7.56
N LEU A 465 -2.64 -22.73 7.25
CA LEU A 465 -1.63 -22.82 6.18
C LEU A 465 -2.20 -22.63 4.76
N ASN A 466 -3.52 -22.49 4.60
CA ASN A 466 -4.23 -22.51 3.31
C ASN A 466 -3.87 -23.72 2.43
N GLN A 467 -3.41 -24.80 3.05
CA GLN A 467 -3.15 -26.09 2.43
C GLN A 467 -4.23 -27.04 2.92
N MET A 468 -5.21 -27.27 2.05
CA MET A 468 -6.30 -28.21 2.36
C MET A 468 -5.82 -29.63 2.06
N THR A 469 -6.21 -30.57 2.90
CA THR A 469 -5.97 -32.00 2.71
C THR A 469 -7.27 -32.77 2.98
N VAL A 470 -7.45 -33.90 2.30
CA VAL A 470 -8.52 -34.84 2.62
C VAL A 470 -8.11 -35.61 3.86
N VAL A 471 -8.83 -35.42 4.96
CA VAL A 471 -8.55 -36.06 6.26
C VAL A 471 -9.40 -37.32 6.45
N GLU A 472 -10.64 -37.30 5.97
CA GLU A 472 -11.58 -38.41 6.05
C GLU A 472 -12.37 -38.53 4.75
N ALA A 473 -12.64 -39.76 4.33
CA ALA A 473 -13.46 -40.06 3.16
C ALA A 473 -14.48 -41.15 3.49
N TYR A 474 -15.71 -40.96 3.05
CA TYR A 474 -16.80 -41.93 3.18
C TYR A 474 -17.32 -42.26 1.79
N VAL A 475 -17.24 -43.53 1.39
CA VAL A 475 -17.63 -44.00 0.06
C VAL A 475 -18.45 -45.27 0.23
N GLY A 476 -19.59 -45.37 -0.46
CA GLY A 476 -20.47 -46.53 -0.35
C GLY A 476 -21.09 -46.75 1.04
N GLY A 477 -21.07 -45.74 1.92
CA GLY A 477 -21.56 -45.84 3.29
C GLY A 477 -20.52 -46.27 4.32
N GLU A 478 -19.29 -46.59 3.90
CA GLU A 478 -18.18 -46.97 4.79
C GLU A 478 -17.10 -45.89 4.82
N LYS A 479 -16.42 -45.78 5.97
CA LYS A 479 -15.25 -44.90 6.14
C LYS A 479 -14.02 -45.60 5.56
N ILE A 480 -13.29 -44.91 4.70
CA ILE A 480 -11.99 -45.38 4.21
C ILE A 480 -10.93 -44.96 5.23
N ASP A 481 -10.17 -45.94 5.74
CA ASP A 481 -9.10 -45.70 6.72
C ASP A 481 -7.87 -46.58 6.41
N PRO A 482 -6.72 -45.98 6.05
CA PRO A 482 -6.48 -44.56 5.81
C PRO A 482 -7.20 -44.07 4.54
N PRO A 483 -7.57 -42.77 4.43
CA PRO A 483 -8.37 -42.24 3.31
C PRO A 483 -7.72 -42.42 1.94
N ASP A 484 -6.40 -42.69 1.91
CA ASP A 484 -5.60 -42.90 0.71
C ASP A 484 -5.62 -44.37 0.21
N SER A 485 -6.32 -45.27 0.91
CA SER A 485 -6.34 -46.70 0.59
C SER A 485 -7.36 -47.04 -0.50
N SER A 486 -6.87 -47.34 -1.71
CA SER A 486 -7.72 -47.81 -2.82
C SER A 486 -8.15 -49.28 -2.70
N SER A 487 -7.55 -50.06 -1.80
CA SER A 487 -7.81 -51.50 -1.64
C SER A 487 -9.14 -51.83 -0.97
N GLN A 488 -9.75 -50.88 -0.27
CA GLN A 488 -11.06 -51.01 0.37
C GLN A 488 -12.22 -50.70 -0.58
N LEU A 489 -11.94 -50.26 -1.82
CA LEU A 489 -12.94 -49.82 -2.79
C LEU A 489 -13.10 -50.80 -3.95
N SER A 490 -14.35 -51.02 -4.38
CA SER A 490 -14.63 -51.71 -5.64
C SER A 490 -14.09 -50.90 -6.83
N GLN A 491 -13.57 -51.58 -7.85
CA GLN A 491 -12.93 -50.97 -9.00
C GLN A 491 -13.84 -49.98 -9.75
N THR A 492 -15.15 -50.26 -9.80
CA THR A 492 -16.18 -49.38 -10.39
C THR A 492 -16.41 -48.11 -9.57
N LEU A 493 -16.32 -48.19 -8.24
CA LEU A 493 -16.47 -47.01 -7.37
C LEU A 493 -15.23 -46.11 -7.46
N THR A 494 -14.04 -46.73 -7.52
CA THR A 494 -12.79 -46.01 -7.70
C THR A 494 -12.74 -45.28 -9.04
N SER A 495 -13.20 -45.91 -10.14
CA SER A 495 -13.24 -45.26 -11.45
C SER A 495 -14.20 -44.08 -11.49
N LEU A 496 -15.42 -44.24 -10.96
CA LEU A 496 -16.43 -43.17 -10.90
C LEU A 496 -15.96 -42.00 -10.01
N LEU A 497 -15.32 -42.31 -8.88
CA LEU A 497 -14.76 -41.30 -7.97
C LEU A 497 -13.64 -40.51 -8.66
N ILE A 498 -12.73 -41.19 -9.33
CA ILE A 498 -11.63 -40.56 -10.07
C ILE A 498 -12.17 -39.69 -11.22
N GLU A 499 -13.15 -40.17 -11.99
CA GLU A 499 -13.81 -39.37 -13.04
C GLU A 499 -14.44 -38.10 -12.46
N GLY A 500 -15.18 -38.26 -11.36
CA GLY A 500 -15.81 -37.15 -10.64
C GLY A 500 -14.80 -36.11 -10.15
N ILE A 501 -13.67 -36.53 -9.61
CA ILE A 501 -12.59 -35.66 -9.16
C ILE A 501 -11.98 -34.88 -10.33
N VAL A 502 -11.64 -35.57 -11.41
CA VAL A 502 -10.95 -34.96 -12.58
C VAL A 502 -11.86 -33.97 -13.30
N GLN A 503 -13.12 -34.35 -13.53
CA GLN A 503 -14.04 -33.57 -14.36
C GLN A 503 -14.65 -32.37 -13.60
N ASN A 504 -14.76 -32.43 -12.27
CA ASN A 504 -15.27 -31.30 -11.47
C ASN A 504 -14.17 -30.36 -10.97
N SER A 505 -12.92 -30.56 -11.37
CA SER A 505 -11.79 -29.71 -10.99
C SER A 505 -11.30 -28.85 -12.16
N ASN A 506 -11.11 -27.56 -11.91
CA ASN A 506 -10.41 -26.66 -12.84
C ASN A 506 -8.89 -26.67 -12.65
N GLY A 507 -8.41 -27.36 -11.62
CA GLY A 507 -6.99 -27.59 -11.39
C GLY A 507 -6.35 -28.51 -12.44
N SER A 508 -5.03 -28.48 -12.52
CA SER A 508 -4.24 -29.38 -13.39
C SER A 508 -3.24 -30.15 -12.55
N VAL A 509 -2.93 -31.37 -12.97
CA VAL A 509 -1.84 -32.17 -12.41
C VAL A 509 -0.76 -32.28 -13.46
N PHE A 510 0.47 -31.92 -13.11
CA PHE A 510 1.64 -32.08 -13.97
C PHE A 510 2.59 -33.09 -13.34
N THR A 511 2.74 -34.23 -14.02
CA THR A 511 3.74 -35.24 -13.67
C THR A 511 4.96 -35.04 -14.56
N PRO A 512 6.11 -34.57 -14.04
CA PRO A 512 7.31 -34.40 -14.85
C PRO A 512 7.81 -35.76 -15.40
N GLU A 513 8.38 -35.74 -16.61
CA GLU A 513 9.04 -36.92 -17.21
C GLU A 513 10.38 -37.16 -16.48
N GLY A 514 10.36 -37.71 -15.26
CA GLY A 514 11.54 -37.96 -14.41
C GLY A 514 11.21 -38.18 -12.93
N ASP A 515 12.23 -38.13 -12.06
CA ASP A 515 12.12 -38.25 -10.58
C ASP A 515 11.71 -36.93 -9.90
N GLY A 516 10.88 -36.13 -10.58
CA GLY A 516 10.39 -34.86 -10.06
C GLY A 516 9.09 -35.01 -9.28
N ASP A 517 8.87 -34.14 -8.30
CA ASP A 517 7.61 -34.11 -7.54
C ASP A 517 6.41 -33.75 -8.44
N VAL A 518 5.25 -34.33 -8.15
CA VAL A 518 4.01 -34.05 -8.88
C VAL A 518 3.51 -32.66 -8.52
N GLU A 519 3.34 -31.80 -9.51
CA GLU A 519 2.87 -30.43 -9.31
C GLU A 519 1.35 -30.36 -9.53
N VAL A 520 0.62 -29.92 -8.49
CA VAL A 520 -0.85 -29.76 -8.55
C VAL A 520 -1.23 -28.28 -8.48
N SER A 521 -1.93 -27.82 -9.51
CA SER A 521 -2.47 -26.45 -9.62
C SER A 521 -3.98 -26.43 -9.32
N GLY A 522 -4.53 -25.26 -8.95
CA GLY A 522 -5.96 -25.09 -8.62
C GLY A 522 -6.20 -24.34 -7.31
N SER A 523 -7.46 -24.17 -6.93
CA SER A 523 -7.82 -23.65 -5.60
C SER A 523 -7.32 -24.59 -4.48
N PRO A 524 -7.14 -24.12 -3.24
CA PRO A 524 -6.70 -24.97 -2.13
C PRO A 524 -7.51 -26.27 -1.99
N THR A 525 -8.84 -26.19 -2.12
CA THR A 525 -9.73 -27.35 -2.05
C THR A 525 -9.56 -28.29 -3.24
N GLU A 526 -9.43 -27.77 -4.47
CA GLU A 526 -9.15 -28.60 -5.65
C GLU A 526 -7.79 -29.29 -5.55
N LYS A 527 -6.75 -28.58 -5.08
CA LYS A 527 -5.44 -29.18 -4.82
C LYS A 527 -5.52 -30.33 -3.83
N ALA A 528 -6.33 -30.20 -2.78
CA ALA A 528 -6.55 -31.27 -1.80
C ALA A 528 -7.15 -32.52 -2.45
N ILE A 529 -8.21 -32.33 -3.23
CA ILE A 529 -8.96 -33.43 -3.86
C ILE A 529 -8.15 -34.07 -4.99
N LEU A 530 -7.42 -33.27 -5.80
CA LEU A 530 -6.54 -33.78 -6.84
C LEU A 530 -5.37 -34.57 -6.26
N ASN A 531 -4.73 -34.07 -5.20
CA ASN A 531 -3.69 -34.82 -4.47
C ASN A 531 -4.24 -36.13 -3.90
N TRP A 532 -5.44 -36.13 -3.36
CA TRP A 532 -6.11 -37.34 -2.90
C TRP A 532 -6.36 -38.33 -4.05
N GLY A 533 -6.85 -37.84 -5.19
CA GLY A 533 -7.01 -38.64 -6.40
C GLY A 533 -5.70 -39.30 -6.86
N ILE A 534 -4.57 -38.56 -6.86
CA ILE A 534 -3.25 -39.10 -7.23
C ILE A 534 -2.87 -40.27 -6.32
N LYS A 535 -3.09 -40.12 -5.00
CA LYS A 535 -2.81 -41.19 -4.03
C LYS A 535 -3.68 -42.43 -4.23
N LEU A 536 -4.91 -42.26 -4.74
CA LEU A 536 -5.79 -43.37 -5.13
C LEU A 536 -5.40 -44.04 -6.46
N GLY A 537 -4.35 -43.56 -7.14
CA GLY A 537 -3.87 -44.10 -8.42
C GLY A 537 -4.45 -43.41 -9.67
N MET A 538 -4.97 -42.19 -9.52
CA MET A 538 -5.51 -41.40 -10.63
C MET A 538 -4.43 -41.04 -11.67
N LYS A 539 -4.74 -41.33 -12.94
CA LYS A 539 -4.00 -40.81 -14.10
C LYS A 539 -4.76 -39.64 -14.70
N PHE A 540 -4.41 -38.42 -14.30
CA PHE A 540 -5.19 -37.20 -14.59
C PHE A 540 -5.47 -37.01 -16.08
N ASP A 541 -4.45 -37.02 -16.94
CA ASP A 541 -4.62 -36.73 -18.37
C ASP A 541 -5.43 -37.80 -19.10
N ALA A 542 -5.25 -39.08 -18.74
CA ALA A 542 -6.00 -40.18 -19.33
C ALA A 542 -7.49 -40.02 -19.06
N VAL A 543 -7.87 -39.90 -17.78
CA VAL A 543 -9.27 -39.77 -17.36
C VAL A 543 -9.91 -38.49 -17.89
N ARG A 544 -9.15 -37.38 -17.97
CA ARG A 544 -9.66 -36.12 -18.50
C ARG A 544 -9.96 -36.20 -20.00
N SER A 545 -9.19 -36.99 -20.73
CA SER A 545 -9.37 -37.21 -22.17
C SER A 545 -10.49 -38.21 -22.52
N GLU A 546 -10.83 -39.10 -21.58
CA GLU A 546 -11.84 -40.14 -21.78
C GLU A 546 -13.27 -39.57 -21.80
N SER A 547 -13.57 -38.54 -20.99
CA SER A 547 -14.91 -37.92 -20.94
C SER A 547 -14.93 -36.57 -21.66
N SER A 548 -16.02 -36.29 -22.39
CA SER A 548 -16.21 -35.00 -23.07
C SER A 548 -17.19 -34.11 -22.31
N ILE A 549 -16.81 -32.86 -22.07
CA ILE A 549 -17.62 -31.89 -21.32
C ILE A 549 -18.70 -31.29 -22.23
N ILE A 550 -19.96 -31.42 -21.82
CA ILE A 550 -21.13 -30.80 -22.48
C ILE A 550 -21.36 -29.39 -21.94
N HIS A 551 -21.36 -29.26 -20.61
CA HIS A 551 -21.70 -28.00 -19.95
C HIS A 551 -21.06 -27.92 -18.56
N VAL A 552 -20.51 -26.76 -18.22
CA VAL A 552 -19.96 -26.46 -16.89
C VAL A 552 -20.89 -25.50 -16.16
N VAL A 553 -21.34 -25.90 -14.98
CA VAL A 553 -22.00 -25.01 -14.02
C VAL A 553 -20.93 -24.60 -12.99
N PRO A 554 -20.41 -23.36 -13.05
CA PRO A 554 -19.40 -22.91 -12.10
C PRO A 554 -19.98 -22.92 -10.68
N PHE A 555 -19.09 -22.96 -9.68
CA PHE A 555 -19.50 -22.83 -8.29
C PHE A 555 -20.31 -21.55 -8.12
N ASN A 556 -21.47 -21.68 -7.48
CA ASN A 556 -22.33 -20.56 -7.14
C ASN A 556 -22.36 -20.41 -5.62
N SER A 557 -21.97 -19.24 -5.13
CA SER A 557 -21.84 -18.98 -3.68
C SER A 557 -23.17 -19.06 -2.91
N GLU A 558 -24.31 -18.76 -3.55
CA GLU A 558 -25.64 -18.87 -2.93
C GLU A 558 -26.10 -20.33 -2.84
N LYS A 559 -25.92 -21.10 -3.91
CA LYS A 559 -26.32 -22.51 -4.01
C LYS A 559 -25.28 -23.46 -3.40
N LYS A 560 -24.07 -22.97 -3.13
CA LYS A 560 -22.90 -23.70 -2.61
C LYS A 560 -22.59 -24.99 -3.39
N ARG A 561 -22.76 -24.95 -4.72
CA ARG A 561 -22.50 -26.08 -5.61
C ARG A 561 -22.04 -25.61 -6.98
N GLY A 562 -21.22 -26.42 -7.62
CA GLY A 562 -20.92 -26.40 -9.04
C GLY A 562 -21.05 -27.83 -9.58
N GLY A 563 -20.86 -28.01 -10.88
CA GLY A 563 -20.83 -29.34 -11.46
C GLY A 563 -20.62 -29.31 -12.96
N VAL A 564 -20.23 -30.44 -13.51
CA VAL A 564 -19.99 -30.60 -14.94
C VAL A 564 -20.90 -31.69 -15.50
N ALA A 565 -21.57 -31.40 -16.60
CA ALA A 565 -22.27 -32.39 -17.41
C ALA A 565 -21.30 -32.94 -18.45
N ILE A 566 -21.10 -34.26 -18.44
CA ILE A 566 -20.15 -34.95 -19.32
C ILE A 566 -20.85 -36.08 -20.10
N ILE A 567 -20.30 -36.42 -21.26
CA ILE A 567 -20.52 -37.72 -21.89
C ILE A 567 -19.40 -38.62 -21.38
N SER A 568 -19.74 -39.53 -20.47
CA SER A 568 -18.82 -40.54 -19.94
C SER A 568 -18.68 -41.70 -20.93
N VAL A 569 -17.47 -42.24 -21.02
CA VAL A 569 -17.14 -43.41 -21.87
C VAL A 569 -16.85 -44.66 -20.99
N MET A 570 -17.08 -44.56 -19.67
CA MET A 570 -16.88 -45.65 -18.71
C MET A 570 -17.94 -46.75 -18.76
#